data_AF-A0A536B3L0-F1
#
_entry.id   AF-A0A536B3L0-F1
#
_cell.length_a   1.000
_cell.length_b   1.000
_cell.length_c   1.000
_cell.angle_alpha   90.00
_cell.angle_beta   90.00
_cell.angle_gamma   90.00
#
_symmetry.space_group_name_H-M   'P 1'
#
loop_
_entity.id
_entity.type
_entity.pdbx_description
1 polymer ?
#
loop_
_entity_poly.entity_id
_entity_poly.type
_entity_poly.pdbx_seq_one_letter_code
_entity_poly.pdbx_strand_id
1 'polypeptide(L)'
;MAPDGDTITLTGTGTFVAPAGSNGGSGAVTGGGTWRTDTASGTYQVKELVTFVMANPQSSTPAFIDNIGALSQRANGTAVLRIRFSDGESGVLTVGCHGPGAPPGIFEGIATTKGFKTYYNVQDPVGGVDANRTIFHVR
;
A
#
# COMPACT_ATOMS: atom_id res chain seq x y z
N MET A 1 -12.76 4.30 1.97
CA MET A 1 -14.08 4.86 1.58
C MET A 1 -13.94 6.32 1.17
N ALA A 2 -14.78 6.76 0.23
CA ALA A 2 -14.90 8.15 -0.24
C ALA A 2 -16.05 8.90 0.49
N PRO A 3 -16.17 10.25 0.40
CA PRO A 3 -17.21 11.02 1.11
C PRO A 3 -18.65 10.62 0.78
N ASP A 4 -18.89 10.06 -0.40
CA ASP A 4 -20.19 9.60 -0.88
C ASP A 4 -20.53 8.17 -0.45
N GLY A 5 -19.70 7.56 0.40
CA GLY A 5 -19.89 6.20 0.93
C GLY A 5 -19.34 5.08 0.04
N ASP A 6 -18.91 5.40 -1.18
CA ASP A 6 -18.34 4.40 -2.08
C ASP A 6 -17.01 3.86 -1.55
N THR A 7 -16.78 2.57 -1.77
CA THR A 7 -15.60 1.87 -1.30
C THR A 7 -14.75 1.43 -2.47
N ILE A 8 -13.43 1.37 -2.26
CA ILE A 8 -12.53 0.77 -3.24
C ILE A 8 -11.67 -0.25 -2.52
N THR A 9 -11.57 -1.44 -3.10
CA THR A 9 -10.64 -2.49 -2.69
C THR A 9 -9.56 -2.60 -3.77
N LEU A 10 -8.30 -2.55 -3.37
CA LEU A 10 -7.15 -2.88 -4.22
C LEU A 10 -6.46 -4.12 -3.66
N THR A 11 -6.12 -5.07 -4.54
CA THR A 11 -5.21 -6.17 -4.22
C THR A 11 -4.09 -6.19 -5.24
N GLY A 12 -2.89 -6.60 -4.83
CA GLY A 12 -1.76 -6.59 -5.74
C GLY A 12 -0.43 -6.79 -5.03
N THR A 13 0.63 -6.96 -5.82
CA THR A 13 2.01 -7.06 -5.36
C THR A 13 2.93 -6.39 -6.38
N GLY A 14 4.15 -6.06 -5.96
CA GLY A 14 5.12 -5.39 -6.81
C GLY A 14 6.40 -5.06 -6.07
N THR A 15 7.31 -4.40 -6.77
CA THR A 15 8.59 -3.94 -6.23
C THR A 15 8.84 -2.50 -6.65
N PHE A 16 9.67 -1.79 -5.88
CA PHE A 16 10.21 -0.49 -6.25
C PHE A 16 11.64 -0.36 -5.72
N VAL A 17 12.42 0.54 -6.32
CA VAL A 17 13.74 0.94 -5.81
C VAL A 17 13.62 2.33 -5.18
N ALA A 18 13.80 2.42 -3.86
CA ALA A 18 13.83 3.70 -3.17
C ALA A 18 15.21 4.37 -3.35
N PRO A 19 15.29 5.67 -3.69
CA PRO A 19 16.55 6.39 -3.74
C PRO A 19 17.26 6.43 -2.38
N ALA A 20 18.59 6.49 -2.40
CA ALA A 20 19.38 6.67 -1.19
C ALA A 20 19.00 7.98 -0.48
N GLY A 21 18.86 7.94 0.85
CA GLY A 21 18.52 9.12 1.67
C GLY A 21 17.02 9.39 1.88
N SER A 22 16.16 8.41 1.61
CA SER A 22 14.70 8.42 1.93
C SER A 22 13.92 9.60 1.36
N ASN A 23 14.44 10.24 0.32
CA ASN A 23 13.82 11.39 -0.33
C ASN A 23 13.89 11.21 -1.84
N GLY A 24 12.74 11.37 -2.50
CA GLY A 24 12.62 11.33 -3.95
C GLY A 24 11.92 10.07 -4.47
N GLY A 25 11.61 10.13 -5.77
CA GLY A 25 10.89 9.08 -6.48
C GLY A 25 11.79 8.19 -7.33
N SER A 26 11.19 7.15 -7.92
CA SER A 26 11.86 6.20 -8.81
C SER A 26 10.89 5.62 -9.83
N GLY A 27 11.33 5.54 -11.08
CA GLY A 27 10.62 4.82 -12.15
C GLY A 27 10.92 3.32 -12.17
N ALA A 28 11.88 2.84 -11.37
CA ALA A 28 12.20 1.42 -11.27
C ALA A 28 11.19 0.71 -10.37
N VAL A 29 9.99 0.49 -10.94
CA VAL A 29 8.86 -0.15 -10.28
C VAL A 29 8.33 -1.32 -11.11
N THR A 30 7.71 -2.28 -10.43
CA THR A 30 6.92 -3.34 -11.03
C THR A 30 5.58 -3.48 -10.32
N GLY A 31 4.70 -4.29 -10.89
CA GLY A 31 3.50 -4.75 -10.20
C GLY A 31 2.25 -3.91 -10.45
N GLY A 32 1.30 -4.08 -9.56
CA GLY A 32 -0.09 -3.71 -9.74
C GLY A 32 -1.00 -4.81 -9.24
N GLY A 33 -2.24 -4.82 -9.72
CA GLY A 33 -3.19 -5.88 -9.39
C GLY A 33 -4.61 -5.51 -9.78
N THR A 34 -5.59 -5.89 -8.97
CA THR A 34 -7.01 -5.63 -9.26
C THR A 34 -7.56 -4.53 -8.36
N TRP A 35 -8.60 -3.87 -8.86
CA TRP A 35 -9.41 -2.95 -8.09
C TRP A 35 -10.89 -3.28 -8.26
N ARG A 36 -11.68 -2.95 -7.26
CA ARG A 36 -13.14 -3.06 -7.30
C ARG A 36 -13.78 -1.98 -6.43
N THR A 37 -14.86 -1.42 -6.94
CA THR A 37 -15.85 -0.58 -6.24
C THR A 37 -17.18 -1.31 -6.23
N ASP A 38 -18.22 -0.69 -5.69
CA ASP A 38 -19.55 -1.29 -5.66
C ASP A 38 -20.15 -1.51 -7.06
N THR A 39 -19.73 -0.71 -8.05
CA THR A 39 -20.33 -0.70 -9.40
C THR A 39 -19.36 -1.07 -10.53
N ALA A 40 -18.06 -1.09 -10.26
CA ALA A 40 -17.04 -1.34 -11.28
C ALA A 40 -15.81 -2.07 -10.74
N SER A 41 -15.07 -2.75 -11.61
CA SER A 41 -13.82 -3.42 -11.28
C SER A 41 -12.87 -3.42 -12.48
N GLY A 42 -11.60 -3.71 -12.22
CA GLY A 42 -10.58 -3.80 -13.26
C GLY A 42 -9.20 -4.09 -12.69
N THR A 43 -8.17 -3.69 -13.43
CA THR A 43 -6.77 -3.79 -13.00
C THR A 43 -6.12 -2.43 -12.85
N TYR A 44 -5.03 -2.37 -12.10
CA TYR A 44 -4.16 -1.20 -12.04
C TYR A 44 -2.70 -1.62 -12.18
N GLN A 45 -1.88 -0.70 -12.67
CA GLN A 45 -0.43 -0.86 -12.78
C GLN A 45 0.27 0.25 -12.02
N VAL A 46 1.33 -0.10 -11.30
CA VAL A 46 2.23 0.88 -10.68
C VAL A 46 3.13 1.49 -11.76
N LYS A 47 3.27 2.81 -11.74
CA LYS A 47 4.04 3.57 -12.73
C LYS A 47 5.26 4.25 -12.16
N GLU A 48 5.21 4.61 -10.89
CA GLU A 48 6.28 5.34 -10.24
C GLU A 48 6.17 5.18 -8.72
N LEU A 49 7.32 5.11 -8.04
CA LEU A 49 7.43 5.43 -6.63
C LEU A 49 7.59 6.94 -6.50
N VAL A 50 6.69 7.61 -5.78
CA VAL A 50 6.82 9.05 -5.48
C VAL A 50 7.73 9.26 -4.27
N THR A 51 7.50 8.48 -3.21
CA THR A 51 8.36 8.47 -2.02
C THR A 51 8.16 7.18 -1.24
N PHE A 52 9.19 6.74 -0.54
CA PHE A 52 9.12 5.70 0.49
C PHE A 52 9.89 6.14 1.72
N VAL A 53 9.21 6.10 2.86
CA VAL A 53 9.83 6.33 4.17
C VAL A 53 9.71 5.03 4.96
N MET A 54 10.84 4.35 5.14
CA MET A 54 10.97 3.25 6.08
C MET A 54 11.02 3.82 7.50
N ALA A 55 10.15 3.34 8.38
CA ALA A 55 10.16 3.75 9.79
C ALA A 55 11.10 2.88 10.63
N ASN A 56 10.90 1.57 10.58
CA ASN A 56 11.70 0.59 11.31
C ASN A 56 11.46 -0.83 10.77
N PRO A 57 12.40 -1.77 10.98
CA PRO A 57 12.11 -3.20 10.83
C PRO A 57 10.96 -3.63 11.75
N GLN A 58 10.12 -4.55 11.28
CA GLN A 58 9.04 -5.09 12.11
C GLN A 58 9.57 -5.94 13.26
N SER A 59 8.94 -5.80 14.43
CA SER A 59 9.21 -6.67 15.59
C SER A 59 8.85 -8.13 15.29
N SER A 60 9.57 -9.07 15.91
CA SER A 60 9.23 -10.50 15.89
C SER A 60 8.04 -10.86 16.78
N THR A 61 7.59 -9.93 17.64
CA THR A 61 6.45 -10.11 18.56
C THR A 61 5.42 -8.98 18.41
N PRO A 62 4.10 -9.29 18.38
CA PRO A 62 3.49 -10.63 18.42
C PRO A 62 3.83 -11.48 17.19
N ALA A 63 3.59 -12.80 17.27
CA ALA A 63 3.86 -13.72 16.17
C ALA A 63 3.03 -13.34 14.94
N PHE A 64 3.65 -12.62 14.01
CA PHE A 64 3.07 -12.24 12.73
C PHE A 64 3.42 -13.30 11.69
N ILE A 65 2.39 -13.95 11.14
CA ILE A 65 2.54 -14.94 10.07
C ILE A 65 2.63 -14.18 8.75
N ASP A 66 3.80 -14.26 8.14
CA ASP A 66 4.08 -13.75 6.80
C ASP A 66 4.49 -14.93 5.93
N ASN A 67 3.68 -15.24 4.92
CA ASN A 67 3.96 -16.30 3.95
C ASN A 67 4.42 -15.75 2.59
N ILE A 68 4.74 -14.45 2.51
CA ILE A 68 5.03 -13.75 1.25
C ILE A 68 6.53 -13.60 1.04
N GLY A 69 7.27 -13.17 2.07
CA GLY A 69 8.69 -12.87 1.96
C GLY A 69 9.50 -13.27 3.19
N ALA A 70 10.78 -12.88 3.21
CA ALA A 70 11.66 -13.21 4.32
C ALA A 70 11.27 -12.40 5.56
N LEU A 71 11.10 -13.07 6.70
CA LEU A 71 10.70 -12.43 7.97
C LEU A 71 11.66 -11.35 8.44
N SER A 72 12.94 -11.47 8.09
CA SER A 72 14.01 -10.51 8.41
C SER A 72 13.97 -9.22 7.58
N GLN A 73 13.21 -9.21 6.48
CA GLN A 73 13.09 -8.06 5.58
C GLN A 73 11.84 -7.21 5.87
N ARG A 74 10.97 -7.67 6.76
CA ARG A 74 9.71 -6.98 7.05
C ARG A 74 9.94 -5.59 7.62
N ALA A 75 9.26 -4.60 7.07
CA ALA A 75 9.44 -3.20 7.44
C ALA A 75 8.10 -2.48 7.64
N ASN A 76 8.06 -1.63 8.66
CA ASN A 76 7.04 -0.62 8.84
C ASN A 76 7.40 0.62 8.02
N GLY A 77 6.41 1.32 7.49
CA GLY A 77 6.66 2.52 6.71
C GLY A 77 5.47 2.97 5.87
N THR A 78 5.74 3.93 4.99
CA THR A 78 4.74 4.48 4.08
C THR A 78 5.35 4.67 2.70
N ALA A 79 4.65 4.15 1.68
CA ALA A 79 4.97 4.37 0.28
C ALA A 79 3.86 5.18 -0.39
N VAL A 80 4.24 6.09 -1.28
CA VAL A 80 3.31 6.79 -2.18
C VAL A 80 3.68 6.42 -3.60
N LEU A 81 2.71 5.91 -4.35
CA LEU A 81 2.89 5.37 -5.69
C LEU A 81 1.99 6.08 -6.70
N ARG A 82 2.50 6.37 -7.89
CA ARG A 82 1.65 6.72 -9.04
C ARG A 82 1.12 5.45 -9.67
N ILE A 83 -0.18 5.38 -9.91
CA ILE A 83 -0.84 4.22 -10.52
C ILE A 83 -1.72 4.63 -11.71
N ARG A 84 -1.95 3.67 -12.61
CA ARG A 84 -2.90 3.80 -13.72
C ARG A 84 -3.87 2.64 -13.72
N PHE A 85 -5.16 2.95 -13.78
CA PHE A 85 -6.26 2.00 -13.84
C PHE A 85 -6.54 1.58 -15.29
N SER A 86 -7.07 0.37 -15.46
CA SER A 86 -7.36 -0.24 -16.76
C SER A 86 -8.47 0.46 -17.54
N ASP A 87 -9.34 1.20 -16.85
CA ASP A 87 -10.40 2.02 -17.45
C ASP A 87 -9.91 3.41 -17.90
N GLY A 88 -8.58 3.63 -17.87
CA GLY A 88 -7.94 4.82 -18.42
C GLY A 88 -7.62 5.90 -17.38
N GLU A 89 -8.23 5.84 -16.19
CA GLU A 89 -7.97 6.82 -15.13
C GLU A 89 -6.60 6.63 -14.47
N SER A 90 -6.12 7.69 -13.84
CA SER A 90 -4.88 7.67 -13.04
C SER A 90 -5.16 7.98 -11.58
N GLY A 91 -4.21 7.64 -10.72
CA GLY A 91 -4.34 7.85 -9.29
C GLY A 91 -3.00 7.85 -8.56
N VAL A 92 -3.08 8.17 -7.28
CA VAL A 92 -1.99 8.02 -6.32
C VAL A 92 -2.43 7.00 -5.28
N LEU A 93 -1.62 5.97 -5.08
CA LEU A 93 -1.81 4.93 -4.07
C LEU A 93 -0.83 5.16 -2.92
N THR A 94 -1.36 5.51 -1.75
CA THR A 94 -0.61 5.53 -0.50
C THR A 94 -0.78 4.18 0.18
N VAL A 95 0.33 3.52 0.50
CA VAL A 95 0.38 2.23 1.20
C VAL A 95 1.05 2.49 2.54
N GLY A 96 0.32 2.26 3.62
CA GLY A 96 0.84 2.36 4.98
C GLY A 96 0.93 0.97 5.61
N CYS A 97 2.09 0.64 6.17
CA CYS A 97 2.31 -0.59 6.91
C CYS A 97 2.64 -0.26 8.37
N HIS A 98 1.63 -0.38 9.23
CA HIS A 98 1.67 -0.29 10.69
C HIS A 98 1.61 -1.71 11.27
N GLY A 99 2.67 -2.49 11.06
CA GLY A 99 2.81 -3.80 11.67
C GLY A 99 3.42 -3.74 13.08
N PRO A 100 3.83 -4.90 13.62
CA PRO A 100 4.43 -5.00 14.96
C PRO A 100 5.58 -4.02 15.17
N GLY A 101 5.47 -3.20 16.23
CA GLY A 101 6.50 -2.22 16.62
C GLY A 101 6.56 -0.97 15.75
N ALA A 102 5.55 -0.68 14.93
CA ALA A 102 5.48 0.57 14.19
C ALA A 102 5.30 1.78 15.13
N PRO A 103 5.91 2.94 14.85
CA PRO A 103 5.62 4.17 15.56
C PRO A 103 4.20 4.69 15.24
N PRO A 104 3.61 5.51 16.12
CA PRO A 104 2.33 6.16 15.84
C PRO A 104 2.44 7.08 14.61
N GLY A 105 1.34 7.23 13.87
CA GLY A 105 1.24 8.10 12.68
C GLY A 105 1.27 7.37 11.34
N ILE A 106 1.54 6.06 11.32
CA ILE A 106 1.38 5.19 10.14
C ILE A 106 0.00 4.52 10.23
N PHE A 107 -0.81 4.57 9.18
CA PHE A 107 -2.01 3.73 9.09
C PHE A 107 -1.64 2.36 8.50
N GLU A 108 -2.44 1.32 8.79
CA GLU A 108 -2.33 0.03 8.12
C GLU A 108 -3.35 -0.05 6.98
N GLY A 109 -2.91 -0.32 5.75
CA GLY A 109 -3.80 -0.45 4.59
C GLY A 109 -3.45 0.48 3.43
N ILE A 110 -4.48 0.93 2.70
CA ILE A 110 -4.33 1.80 1.53
C ILE A 110 -5.28 3.00 1.55
N ALA A 111 -4.80 4.12 1.03
CA ALA A 111 -5.61 5.26 0.60
C ALA A 111 -5.27 5.55 -0.86
N THR A 112 -6.26 5.85 -1.69
CA THR A 112 -6.01 6.04 -3.13
C THR A 112 -6.92 7.09 -3.76
N THR A 113 -6.43 7.72 -4.81
CA THR A 113 -7.29 8.45 -5.74
C THR A 113 -7.56 7.62 -6.98
N LYS A 114 -8.72 7.86 -7.59
CA LYS A 114 -9.09 7.33 -8.89
C LYS A 114 -9.80 8.45 -9.65
N GLY A 115 -9.09 9.05 -10.62
CA GLY A 115 -9.48 10.34 -11.17
C GLY A 115 -9.50 11.43 -10.09
N PHE A 116 -10.59 12.19 -10.01
CA PHE A 116 -10.78 13.21 -8.97
C PHE A 116 -11.27 12.61 -7.63
N LYS A 117 -11.76 11.36 -7.63
CA LYS A 117 -12.37 10.75 -6.45
C LYS A 117 -11.29 10.26 -5.50
N THR A 118 -11.45 10.59 -4.22
CA THR A 118 -10.47 10.26 -3.17
C THR A 118 -11.06 9.27 -2.17
N TYR A 119 -10.40 8.14 -2.01
CA TYR A 119 -10.71 7.12 -1.02
C TYR A 119 -9.67 7.20 0.10
N TYR A 120 -10.00 7.92 1.16
CA TYR A 120 -9.04 8.25 2.23
C TYR A 120 -9.44 7.70 3.60
N ASN A 121 -10.70 7.34 3.81
CA ASN A 121 -11.12 6.75 5.08
C ASN A 121 -10.67 5.27 5.09
N VAL A 122 -9.50 5.03 5.70
CA VAL A 122 -8.85 3.72 5.86
C VAL A 122 -9.44 3.03 7.09
N GLN A 123 -9.68 1.72 6.98
CA GLN A 123 -10.27 0.92 8.06
C GLN A 123 -9.22 0.01 8.69
N ASP A 124 -9.27 -0.11 10.01
CA ASP A 124 -8.28 -0.83 10.78
C ASP A 124 -8.27 -2.35 10.54
N PRO A 125 -7.10 -2.96 10.77
CA PRO A 125 -6.91 -4.39 10.79
C PRO A 125 -7.85 -5.26 11.60
N VAL A 126 -8.80 -6.01 11.04
CA VAL A 126 -9.58 -6.97 11.86
C VAL A 126 -8.84 -8.32 11.97
N GLY A 127 -8.73 -8.85 13.19
CA GLY A 127 -8.11 -10.16 13.45
C GLY A 127 -8.92 -11.31 12.82
N GLY A 128 -8.24 -12.31 12.25
CA GLY A 128 -8.87 -13.48 11.64
C GLY A 128 -9.45 -13.27 10.24
N VAL A 129 -9.22 -12.11 9.61
CA VAL A 129 -9.66 -11.80 8.25
C VAL A 129 -8.51 -11.23 7.43
N ASP A 130 -8.43 -11.63 6.16
CA ASP A 130 -7.47 -11.13 5.17
C ASP A 130 -7.96 -9.80 4.56
N ALA A 131 -8.05 -8.75 5.39
CA ALA A 131 -8.53 -7.44 4.98
C ALA A 131 -7.66 -6.30 5.53
N ASN A 132 -7.50 -5.26 4.72
CA ASN A 132 -6.72 -4.04 5.01
C ASN A 132 -5.26 -4.28 5.41
N ARG A 133 -4.66 -5.43 5.04
CA ARG A 133 -3.26 -5.75 5.37
C ARG A 133 -2.31 -5.33 4.24
N THR A 134 -1.14 -4.88 4.64
CA THR A 134 -0.01 -4.52 3.77
C THR A 134 1.28 -4.97 4.43
N ILE A 135 2.31 -5.18 3.62
CA ILE A 135 3.63 -5.54 4.12
C ILE A 135 4.69 -5.04 3.15
N PHE A 136 5.79 -4.53 3.70
CA PHE A 136 6.99 -4.24 2.93
C PHE A 136 8.09 -5.23 3.29
N HIS A 137 8.83 -5.66 2.28
CA HIS A 137 10.11 -6.36 2.43
C HIS A 137 11.22 -5.48 1.87
N VAL A 138 12.16 -5.05 2.72
CA VAL A 138 13.29 -4.19 2.37
C VAL A 138 14.58 -5.02 2.39
N ARG A 139 15.41 -4.88 1.35
CA ARG A 139 16.63 -5.66 1.12
C ARG A 139 17.80 -4.76 0.74
#